data_AF-X0Y2C2-F1
#
_entry.id   AF-X0Y2C2-F1
#
_cell.length_a   1.000
_cell.length_b   1.000
_cell.length_c   1.000
_cell.angle_alpha   90.00
_cell.angle_beta   90.00
_cell.angle_gamma   90.00
#
_symmetry.space_group_name_H-M   'P 1'
#
loop_
_entity.id
_entity.type
_entity.pdbx_description
1 polymer ?
#
loop_
_entity_poly.entity_id
_entity_poly.type
_entity_poly.pdbx_seq_one_letter_code
_entity_poly.pdbx_strand_id
1 'polypeptide(L)'
;AAAVGRRAALALAPKYYEHLGLVVVEYARMWNLRPGDLAGWIAPDGVERLQAVLAGGRGAVCITGHLGNWELAGHCLAVNGVPLHALYRPLENPYLDRLLRRMREQSGMRVYEKRDAVRGMLRVLRAGEAVGLLVDQDGGDAGVFVPFFGRLASTLPTAARIARRTGAAILPVTCYRTRSRSFHRLRVGPEVEQARTGDEERDVLITTRNCNRALE
;
A
#
# COMPACT_ATOMS: atom_id res chain seq x y z
N ALA A 1 13.29 7.36 -16.44
CA ALA A 1 14.38 6.46 -16.01
C ALA A 1 14.98 5.77 -17.24
N ALA A 2 16.29 5.50 -17.27
CA ALA A 2 16.85 4.67 -18.33
C ALA A 2 16.28 3.24 -18.17
N ALA A 3 15.72 2.68 -19.23
CA ALA A 3 15.21 1.31 -19.19
C ALA A 3 16.34 0.35 -18.79
N VAL A 4 16.09 -0.53 -17.83
CA VAL A 4 17.02 -1.61 -17.48
C VAL A 4 17.27 -2.41 -18.75
N GLY A 5 18.52 -2.43 -19.22
CA GLY A 5 18.87 -3.15 -20.45
C GLY A 5 18.51 -4.63 -20.33
N ARG A 6 18.14 -5.28 -21.44
CA ARG A 6 17.66 -6.68 -21.47
C ARG A 6 18.56 -7.64 -20.69
N ARG A 7 19.88 -7.48 -20.78
CA ARG A 7 20.86 -8.30 -20.03
C ARG A 7 20.72 -8.15 -18.52
N ALA A 8 20.55 -6.93 -18.03
CA ALA A 8 20.36 -6.67 -16.61
C ALA A 8 18.99 -7.18 -16.13
N ALA A 9 17.94 -7.05 -16.94
CA ALA A 9 16.63 -7.62 -16.64
C ALA A 9 16.68 -9.15 -16.52
N LEU A 10 17.34 -9.83 -17.46
CA LEU A 10 17.52 -11.29 -17.40
C LEU A 10 18.36 -11.74 -16.20
N ALA A 11 19.35 -10.95 -15.78
CA ALA A 11 20.13 -11.24 -14.59
C ALA A 11 19.34 -11.09 -13.27
N LEU A 12 18.27 -10.28 -13.28
CA LEU A 12 17.37 -10.09 -12.13
C LEU A 12 16.25 -11.13 -12.08
N ALA A 13 15.87 -11.71 -13.21
CA ALA A 13 14.72 -12.63 -13.29
C ALA A 13 14.78 -13.80 -12.27
N PRO A 14 15.92 -14.51 -12.07
CA PRO A 14 15.98 -15.57 -11.06
C PRO A 14 15.72 -15.06 -9.64
N LYS A 15 16.28 -13.88 -9.29
CA LYS A 15 16.09 -13.26 -7.97
C LYS A 15 14.64 -12.82 -7.75
N TYR A 16 13.98 -12.35 -8.81
CA TYR A 16 12.57 -12.00 -8.78
C TYR A 16 11.69 -13.24 -8.49
N TYR A 17 11.91 -14.36 -9.20
CA TYR A 17 11.14 -15.58 -8.96
C TYR A 17 11.45 -16.21 -7.60
N GLU A 18 12.71 -16.19 -7.15
CA GLU A 18 13.07 -16.58 -5.78
C GLU A 18 12.32 -15.72 -4.76
N HIS A 19 12.29 -14.39 -4.95
CA HIS A 19 11.55 -13.48 -4.09
C HIS A 19 10.05 -13.80 -4.06
N LEU A 20 9.44 -14.03 -5.22
CA LEU A 20 8.02 -14.39 -5.32
C LEU A 20 7.72 -15.71 -4.59
N GLY A 21 8.58 -16.72 -4.74
CA GLY A 21 8.47 -17.98 -4.01
C GLY A 21 8.56 -17.80 -2.49
N LEU A 22 9.48 -16.94 -2.03
CA LEU A 22 9.61 -16.60 -0.61
C LEU A 22 8.39 -15.87 -0.07
N VAL A 23 7.78 -14.96 -0.84
CA VAL A 23 6.54 -14.28 -0.45
C VAL A 23 5.40 -15.29 -0.23
N VAL A 24 5.29 -16.33 -1.08
CA VAL A 24 4.32 -17.42 -0.88
C VAL A 24 4.59 -18.19 0.42
N VAL A 25 5.85 -18.51 0.72
CA VAL A 25 6.23 -19.16 1.98
C VAL A 25 5.90 -18.27 3.18
N GLU A 26 6.06 -16.96 3.05
CA GLU A 26 5.71 -16.00 4.11
C GLU A 26 4.23 -15.94 4.36
N TYR A 27 3.40 -15.96 3.32
CA TYR A 27 1.96 -16.11 3.49
C TYR A 27 1.59 -17.36 4.27
N ALA A 28 2.20 -18.50 3.95
CA ALA A 28 1.97 -19.72 4.70
C ALA A 28 2.41 -19.59 6.17
N ARG A 29 3.52 -18.92 6.45
CA ARG A 29 3.99 -18.65 7.83
C ARG A 29 3.10 -17.66 8.57
N MET A 30 2.49 -16.71 7.86
CA MET A 30 1.59 -15.71 8.43
C MET A 30 0.24 -16.30 8.84
N TRP A 31 -0.08 -17.53 8.44
CA TRP A 31 -1.32 -18.22 8.80
C TRP A 31 -1.57 -18.23 10.32
N ASN A 32 -0.53 -18.43 11.12
CA ASN A 32 -0.60 -18.43 12.58
C ASN A 32 0.19 -17.26 13.20
N LEU A 33 0.27 -16.14 12.48
CA LEU A 33 1.02 -14.96 12.94
C LEU A 33 0.39 -14.43 14.23
N ARG A 34 1.17 -14.35 15.29
CA ARG A 34 0.79 -13.61 16.49
C ARG A 34 1.44 -12.23 16.46
N PRO A 35 0.81 -11.19 17.01
CA PRO A 35 1.39 -9.84 17.03
C PRO A 35 2.84 -9.79 17.56
N GLY A 36 3.16 -10.59 18.58
CA GLY A 36 4.51 -10.67 19.15
C GLY A 36 5.57 -11.29 18.25
N ASP A 37 5.20 -12.07 17.22
CA ASP A 37 6.15 -12.70 16.30
C ASP A 37 6.79 -11.67 15.34
N LEU A 38 6.11 -10.54 15.09
CA LEU A 38 6.53 -9.53 14.10
C LEU A 38 7.83 -8.82 14.46
N ALA A 39 8.13 -8.62 15.75
CA ALA A 39 9.35 -7.93 16.18
C ALA A 39 10.63 -8.61 15.66
N GLY A 40 10.62 -9.93 15.47
CA GLY A 40 11.74 -10.68 14.91
C GLY A 40 11.75 -10.77 13.38
N TRP A 41 10.68 -10.31 12.70
CA TRP A 41 10.48 -10.51 11.26
C TRP A 41 10.56 -9.20 10.48
N ILE A 42 10.23 -8.07 11.11
CA ILE A 42 10.14 -6.77 10.46
C ILE A 42 10.57 -5.63 11.38
N ALA A 43 11.40 -4.73 10.88
CA ALA A 43 11.72 -3.45 11.51
C ALA A 43 10.85 -2.32 10.91
N PRO A 44 10.08 -1.59 11.73
CA PRO A 44 9.43 -0.36 11.30
C PRO A 44 10.43 0.80 11.13
N ASP A 45 10.24 1.59 10.08
CA ASP A 45 10.87 2.90 9.86
C ASP A 45 9.80 3.89 9.41
N GLY A 46 9.56 4.93 10.22
CA GLY A 46 8.67 6.03 9.87
C GLY A 46 7.20 5.85 10.25
N VAL A 47 6.87 4.83 11.02
CA VAL A 47 5.50 4.63 11.52
C VAL A 47 5.03 5.83 12.33
N GLU A 48 5.96 6.48 13.03
CA GLU A 48 5.75 7.70 13.80
C GLU A 48 5.28 8.87 12.91
N ARG A 49 5.72 8.92 11.64
CA ARG A 49 5.24 9.92 10.67
C ARG A 49 3.76 9.74 10.38
N LEU A 50 3.35 8.49 10.16
CA LEU A 50 1.94 8.16 9.96
C LEU A 50 1.13 8.44 11.22
N GLN A 51 1.61 8.02 12.39
CA GLN A 51 0.95 8.29 13.67
C GLN A 51 0.79 9.79 13.91
N ALA A 52 1.79 10.61 13.60
CA ALA A 52 1.72 12.06 13.75
C ALA A 52 0.63 12.69 12.86
N VAL A 53 0.46 12.19 11.62
CA VAL A 53 -0.63 12.61 10.73
C VAL A 53 -1.99 12.31 11.35
N LEU A 54 -2.18 11.07 11.82
CA LEU A 54 -3.45 10.63 12.42
C LEU A 54 -3.74 11.36 13.73
N ALA A 55 -2.73 11.58 14.57
CA ALA A 55 -2.85 12.34 15.82
C ALA A 55 -3.25 13.81 15.57
N GLY A 56 -2.90 14.37 14.41
CA GLY A 56 -3.36 15.68 13.94
C GLY A 56 -4.81 15.70 13.44
N GLY A 57 -5.55 14.60 13.54
CA GLY A 57 -6.95 14.48 13.11
C GLY A 57 -7.15 14.32 11.60
N ARG A 58 -6.05 14.21 10.83
CA ARG A 58 -6.11 13.96 9.38
C ARG A 58 -6.05 12.46 9.13
N GLY A 59 -7.02 11.92 8.38
CA GLY A 59 -6.90 10.55 7.88
C GLY A 59 -5.70 10.39 6.93
N ALA A 60 -5.30 9.16 6.65
CA ALA A 60 -4.17 8.87 5.78
C ALA A 60 -4.47 7.78 4.74
N VAL A 61 -4.15 8.07 3.49
CA VAL A 61 -4.11 7.08 2.41
C VAL A 61 -2.70 6.52 2.34
N CYS A 62 -2.52 5.30 2.82
CA CYS A 62 -1.28 4.55 2.72
C CYS A 62 -1.20 3.87 1.34
N ILE A 63 -0.43 4.44 0.42
CA ILE A 63 -0.24 3.86 -0.91
C ILE A 63 0.92 2.87 -0.92
N THR A 64 0.78 1.76 -1.63
CA THR A 64 1.84 0.77 -1.86
C THR A 64 1.70 0.19 -3.28
N GLY A 65 2.69 -0.58 -3.71
CA GLY A 65 2.57 -1.49 -4.84
C GLY A 65 2.64 -2.95 -4.41
N HIS A 66 2.52 -3.87 -5.37
CA HIS A 66 2.84 -5.30 -5.23
C HIS A 66 4.37 -5.48 -5.18
N LEU A 67 5.00 -4.82 -4.21
CA LEU A 67 6.44 -4.76 -4.00
C LEU A 67 6.77 -5.36 -2.63
N GLY A 68 7.74 -6.27 -2.62
CA GLY A 68 8.16 -6.92 -1.39
C GLY A 68 7.01 -7.72 -0.76
N ASN A 69 6.78 -7.54 0.54
CA ASN A 69 5.67 -8.18 1.26
C ASN A 69 4.70 -7.14 1.80
N TRP A 70 3.79 -6.67 0.95
CA TRP A 70 2.81 -5.63 1.27
C TRP A 70 1.78 -6.06 2.33
N GLU A 71 1.46 -7.35 2.45
CA GLU A 71 0.57 -7.82 3.51
C GLU A 71 1.26 -7.72 4.87
N LEU A 72 2.52 -8.15 4.96
CA LEU A 72 3.33 -7.97 6.18
C LEU A 72 3.46 -6.49 6.56
N ALA A 73 3.43 -5.58 5.59
CA ALA A 73 3.40 -4.14 5.83
C ALA A 73 2.16 -3.73 6.65
N GLY A 74 0.98 -4.18 6.24
CA GLY A 74 -0.28 -3.88 6.92
C GLY A 74 -0.31 -4.42 8.35
N HIS A 75 0.18 -5.65 8.53
CA HIS A 75 0.35 -6.26 9.85
C HIS A 75 1.26 -5.44 10.76
N CYS A 76 2.42 -5.03 10.25
CA CYS A 76 3.39 -4.23 10.99
C CYS A 76 2.79 -2.88 11.43
N LEU A 77 2.08 -2.19 10.53
CA LEU A 77 1.40 -0.94 10.88
C LEU A 77 0.34 -1.16 11.99
N ALA A 78 -0.48 -2.19 11.86
CA ALA A 78 -1.56 -2.45 12.81
C ALA A 78 -1.04 -2.76 14.22
N VAL A 79 0.00 -3.60 14.36
CA VAL A 79 0.59 -3.90 15.68
C VAL A 79 1.34 -2.71 16.30
N ASN A 80 1.77 -1.75 15.48
CA ASN A 80 2.30 -0.47 15.94
C ASN A 80 1.20 0.58 16.16
N GLY A 81 -0.05 0.15 16.35
CA GLY A 81 -1.15 1.02 16.80
C GLY A 81 -1.78 1.89 15.71
N VAL A 82 -1.48 1.64 14.43
CA VAL A 82 -2.15 2.33 13.33
C VAL A 82 -3.55 1.72 13.12
N PRO A 83 -4.64 2.51 13.19
CA PRO A 83 -5.99 2.05 12.85
C PRO A 83 -6.11 1.90 11.32
N LEU A 84 -5.52 0.83 10.79
CA LEU A 84 -5.42 0.56 9.36
C LEU A 84 -6.62 -0.24 8.85
N HIS A 85 -7.19 0.25 7.75
CA HIS A 85 -8.27 -0.40 7.04
C HIS A 85 -7.83 -0.83 5.66
N ALA A 86 -7.99 -2.13 5.38
CA ALA A 86 -7.77 -2.68 4.06
C ALA A 86 -9.11 -2.83 3.33
N LEU A 87 -9.20 -2.24 2.14
CA LEU A 87 -10.29 -2.57 1.23
C LEU A 87 -10.05 -3.91 0.58
N TYR A 88 -11.10 -4.72 0.54
CA TYR A 88 -11.00 -6.07 0.07
C TYR A 88 -12.16 -6.43 -0.86
N ARG A 89 -11.82 -6.99 -2.03
CA ARG A 89 -12.77 -7.68 -2.89
C ARG A 89 -12.85 -9.14 -2.42
N PRO A 90 -14.03 -9.64 -2.04
CA PRO A 90 -14.17 -11.05 -1.67
C PRO A 90 -13.61 -12.00 -2.73
N LEU A 91 -12.91 -13.03 -2.28
CA LEU A 91 -12.46 -14.13 -3.15
C LEU A 91 -13.65 -15.01 -3.49
N GLU A 92 -13.63 -15.57 -4.71
CA GLU A 92 -14.72 -16.46 -5.18
C GLU A 92 -14.81 -17.74 -4.33
N ASN A 93 -13.66 -18.23 -3.85
CA ASN A 93 -13.63 -19.36 -2.93
C ASN A 93 -13.91 -18.88 -1.49
N PRO A 94 -15.04 -19.26 -0.86
CA PRO A 94 -15.42 -18.76 0.47
C PRO A 94 -14.50 -19.25 1.59
N TYR A 95 -13.79 -20.38 1.41
CA TYR A 95 -12.82 -20.86 2.40
C TYR A 95 -11.56 -20.01 2.39
N LEU A 96 -11.05 -19.68 1.20
CA LEU A 96 -9.91 -18.77 1.04
C LEU A 96 -10.27 -17.34 1.45
N ASP A 97 -11.51 -16.91 1.18
CA ASP A 97 -12.03 -15.60 1.61
C ASP A 97 -11.99 -15.44 3.14
N ARG A 98 -12.60 -16.40 3.86
CA ARG A 98 -12.60 -16.40 5.33
C ARG A 98 -11.19 -16.46 5.90
N LEU A 99 -10.34 -17.28 5.30
CA LEU A 99 -8.95 -17.39 5.71
C LEU A 99 -8.22 -16.05 5.58
N LEU A 100 -8.28 -15.41 4.41
CA LEU A 100 -7.58 -14.17 4.15
C LEU A 100 -8.04 -13.04 5.07
N ARG A 101 -9.36 -12.96 5.34
CA ARG A 101 -9.91 -12.00 6.31
C ARG A 101 -9.36 -12.24 7.71
N ARG A 102 -9.46 -13.48 8.20
CA ARG A 102 -8.93 -13.86 9.52
C ARG A 102 -7.45 -13.52 9.63
N MET A 103 -6.67 -13.82 8.59
CA MET A 103 -5.25 -13.50 8.56
C MET A 103 -5.04 -11.99 8.71
N ARG A 104 -5.73 -11.13 7.96
CA ARG A 104 -5.54 -9.68 8.07
C ARG A 104 -6.01 -9.13 9.43
N GLU A 105 -7.12 -9.63 9.95
CA GLU A 105 -7.72 -9.13 11.20
C GLU A 105 -6.93 -9.53 12.45
N GLN A 106 -6.15 -10.62 12.41
CA GLN A 106 -5.42 -11.12 13.60
C GLN A 106 -4.35 -10.18 14.16
N SER A 107 -3.95 -9.15 13.41
CA SER A 107 -3.02 -8.11 13.87
C SER A 107 -3.69 -6.77 14.16
N GLY A 108 -5.03 -6.71 14.15
CA GLY A 108 -5.79 -5.49 14.43
C GLY A 108 -6.15 -4.66 13.19
N MET A 109 -5.82 -5.13 11.97
CA MET A 109 -6.35 -4.49 10.76
C MET A 109 -7.85 -4.71 10.68
N ARG A 110 -8.56 -3.73 10.12
CA ARG A 110 -10.00 -3.85 9.83
C ARG A 110 -10.17 -4.08 8.33
N VAL A 111 -10.98 -5.07 7.95
CA VAL A 111 -11.24 -5.40 6.55
C VAL A 111 -12.68 -5.05 6.19
N TYR A 112 -12.86 -4.16 5.22
CA TYR A 112 -14.20 -3.80 4.73
C TYR A 112 -14.51 -4.47 3.39
N GLU A 113 -15.72 -5.01 3.30
CA GLU A 113 -16.25 -5.55 2.05
C GLU A 113 -16.52 -4.44 1.04
N LYS A 114 -16.16 -4.70 -0.22
CA LYS A 114 -16.22 -3.76 -1.36
C LYS A 114 -17.61 -3.16 -1.70
N ARG A 115 -18.70 -3.54 -1.03
CA ARG A 115 -20.01 -2.89 -1.25
C ARG A 115 -19.89 -1.42 -0.80
N ASP A 116 -19.82 -0.51 -1.77
CA ASP A 116 -19.46 0.90 -1.61
C ASP A 116 -18.05 1.20 -1.05
N ALA A 117 -17.03 0.49 -1.55
CA ALA A 117 -15.63 0.66 -1.12
C ALA A 117 -15.18 2.14 -1.01
N VAL A 118 -15.59 3.00 -1.97
CA VAL A 118 -15.29 4.43 -1.94
C VAL A 118 -15.95 5.14 -0.76
N ARG A 119 -17.24 4.88 -0.49
CA ARG A 119 -17.93 5.50 0.67
C ARG A 119 -17.31 5.03 1.99
N GLY A 120 -16.92 3.75 2.07
CA GLY A 120 -16.18 3.20 3.20
C GLY A 120 -14.87 3.97 3.46
N MET A 121 -14.04 4.13 2.43
CA MET A 121 -12.80 4.91 2.53
C MET A 121 -13.04 6.34 2.99
N LEU A 122 -14.02 7.04 2.40
CA LEU A 122 -14.34 8.41 2.78
C LEU A 122 -14.73 8.50 4.27
N ARG A 123 -15.46 7.51 4.80
CA ARG A 123 -15.83 7.46 6.21
C ARG A 123 -14.61 7.26 7.12
N VAL A 124 -13.77 6.28 6.80
CA VAL A 124 -12.54 5.97 7.56
C VAL A 124 -11.62 7.19 7.61
N LEU A 125 -11.37 7.81 6.47
CA LEU A 125 -10.45 8.94 6.38
C LEU A 125 -10.98 10.18 7.10
N ARG A 126 -12.30 10.42 7.05
CA ARG A 126 -12.94 11.51 7.81
C ARG A 126 -12.95 11.26 9.32
N ALA A 127 -12.85 10.00 9.75
CA ALA A 127 -12.69 9.64 11.15
C ALA A 127 -11.24 9.78 11.65
N GLY A 128 -10.31 10.28 10.81
CA GLY A 128 -8.91 10.42 11.18
C GLY A 128 -8.13 9.10 11.19
N GLU A 129 -8.63 8.07 10.51
CA GLU A 129 -8.03 6.73 10.45
C GLU A 129 -7.32 6.49 9.09
N ALA A 130 -6.63 5.36 8.94
CA ALA A 130 -5.80 5.06 7.77
C ALA A 130 -6.45 4.03 6.83
N VAL A 131 -6.28 4.21 5.52
CA VAL A 131 -6.68 3.23 4.49
C VAL A 131 -5.46 2.78 3.70
N GLY A 132 -5.30 1.46 3.52
CA GLY A 132 -4.28 0.89 2.62
C GLY A 132 -4.79 0.73 1.18
N LEU A 133 -4.02 1.20 0.19
CA LEU A 133 -4.32 1.07 -1.24
C LEU A 133 -3.12 0.58 -2.04
N LEU A 134 -3.35 -0.45 -2.87
CA LEU A 134 -2.44 -0.86 -3.94
C LEU A 134 -2.74 0.01 -5.17
N VAL A 135 -1.74 0.70 -5.71
CA VAL A 135 -1.92 1.71 -6.79
C VAL A 135 -1.07 1.46 -8.04
N ASP A 136 -0.46 0.28 -8.15
CA ASP A 136 0.51 -0.08 -9.19
C ASP A 136 -0.05 -0.95 -10.33
N GLN A 137 -1.33 -1.31 -10.27
CA GLN A 137 -2.00 -2.07 -11.33
C GLN A 137 -2.57 -1.14 -12.41
N ASP A 138 -2.66 -1.68 -13.64
CA ASP A 138 -3.23 -0.98 -14.79
C ASP A 138 -4.68 -0.55 -14.52
N GLY A 139 -4.94 0.74 -14.71
CA GLY A 139 -6.25 1.34 -14.52
C GLY A 139 -7.20 1.16 -15.71
N GLY A 140 -6.70 0.70 -16.86
CA GLY A 140 -7.49 0.61 -18.09
C GLY A 140 -8.16 1.93 -18.45
N ASP A 141 -9.43 1.88 -18.86
CA ASP A 141 -10.21 3.06 -19.24
C ASP A 141 -10.54 4.00 -18.06
N ALA A 142 -10.46 3.50 -16.84
CA ALA A 142 -10.75 4.27 -15.62
C ALA A 142 -9.50 4.98 -15.07
N GLY A 143 -8.32 4.69 -15.60
CA GLY A 143 -7.06 5.30 -15.19
C GLY A 143 -6.77 6.60 -15.92
N VAL A 144 -5.80 7.34 -15.40
CA VAL A 144 -5.23 8.52 -16.04
C VAL A 144 -3.81 8.21 -16.49
N PHE A 145 -3.44 8.68 -17.68
CA PHE A 145 -2.09 8.46 -18.21
C PHE A 145 -1.12 9.44 -17.57
N VAL A 146 -0.29 8.94 -16.67
CA VAL A 146 0.78 9.69 -16.01
C VAL A 146 2.10 8.89 -16.07
N PRO A 147 3.26 9.53 -15.98
CA PRO A 147 4.54 8.82 -15.97
C PRO A 147 4.66 7.86 -14.78
N PHE A 148 5.14 6.64 -15.05
CA PHE A 148 5.66 5.68 -14.08
C PHE A 148 6.96 5.08 -14.64
N PHE A 149 8.06 5.21 -13.90
CA PHE A 149 9.43 4.99 -14.35
C PHE A 149 9.79 5.77 -15.64
N GLY A 150 9.12 6.91 -15.86
CA GLY A 150 9.28 7.75 -17.05
C GLY A 150 8.56 7.25 -18.31
N ARG A 151 7.66 6.27 -18.20
CA ARG A 151 6.75 5.84 -19.28
C ARG A 151 5.32 6.17 -18.92
N LEU A 152 4.51 6.61 -19.87
CA LEU A 152 3.08 6.81 -19.61
C LEU A 152 2.42 5.46 -19.31
N ALA A 153 1.71 5.40 -18.18
CA ALA A 153 0.94 4.24 -17.75
C ALA A 153 -0.45 4.69 -17.28
N SER A 154 -1.48 3.91 -17.59
CA SER A 154 -2.82 4.17 -17.05
C SER A 154 -2.83 3.83 -15.56
N THR A 155 -2.90 4.86 -14.73
CA THR A 155 -2.83 4.74 -13.26
C THR A 155 -4.18 5.14 -12.67
N LEU A 156 -4.72 4.33 -11.75
CA LEU A 156 -5.98 4.67 -11.07
C LEU A 156 -5.79 5.93 -10.18
N PRO A 157 -6.56 7.02 -10.40
CA PRO A 157 -6.42 8.26 -9.64
C PRO A 157 -7.09 8.20 -8.26
N THR A 158 -7.44 7.01 -7.76
CA THR A 158 -8.26 6.80 -6.56
C THR A 158 -7.66 7.47 -5.32
N ALA A 159 -6.35 7.31 -5.09
CA ALA A 159 -5.67 7.93 -3.96
C ALA A 159 -5.76 9.47 -4.01
N ALA A 160 -5.46 10.06 -5.17
CA ALA A 160 -5.54 11.51 -5.39
C ALA A 160 -6.96 12.06 -5.21
N ARG A 161 -7.96 11.42 -5.84
CA ARG A 161 -9.38 11.86 -5.76
C ARG A 161 -9.91 11.78 -4.33
N ILE A 162 -9.58 10.72 -3.60
CA ILE A 162 -10.07 10.53 -2.23
C ILE A 162 -9.37 11.48 -1.25
N ALA A 163 -8.04 11.62 -1.34
CA ALA A 163 -7.29 12.56 -0.51
C ALA A 163 -7.80 13.99 -0.68
N ARG A 164 -8.05 14.41 -1.93
CA ARG A 164 -8.62 15.73 -2.22
C ARG A 164 -10.00 15.94 -1.59
N ARG A 165 -10.87 14.93 -1.61
CA ARG A 165 -12.24 15.00 -1.03
C ARG A 165 -12.29 14.95 0.49
N THR A 166 -11.22 14.46 1.14
CA THR A 166 -11.20 14.21 2.58
C THR A 166 -10.21 15.09 3.34
N GLY A 167 -9.24 15.70 2.64
CA GLY A 167 -8.10 16.36 3.27
C GLY A 167 -7.05 15.38 3.82
N ALA A 168 -7.23 14.07 3.56
CA ALA A 168 -6.31 13.05 4.04
C ALA A 168 -4.90 13.24 3.46
N ALA A 169 -3.89 12.89 4.25
CA ALA A 169 -2.53 12.77 3.76
C ALA A 169 -2.40 11.56 2.82
N ILE A 170 -1.39 11.56 1.95
CA ILE A 170 -1.00 10.38 1.18
C ILE A 170 0.41 10.00 1.61
N LEU A 171 0.63 8.80 2.13
CA LEU A 171 1.96 8.33 2.53
C LEU A 171 2.32 7.04 1.77
N PRO A 172 3.49 6.96 1.14
CA PRO A 172 3.96 5.72 0.53
C PRO A 172 4.45 4.77 1.63
N VAL A 173 4.01 3.51 1.55
CA VAL A 173 4.40 2.43 2.45
C VAL A 173 5.01 1.33 1.61
N THR A 174 6.20 0.88 2.00
CA THR A 174 6.87 -0.27 1.36
C THR A 174 7.34 -1.23 2.44
N CYS A 175 7.35 -2.52 2.13
CA CYS A 175 7.88 -3.54 3.02
C CYS A 175 8.75 -4.46 2.19
N TYR A 176 10.07 -4.36 2.35
CA TYR A 176 11.01 -5.08 1.51
C TYR A 176 11.94 -5.94 2.36
N ARG A 177 12.35 -7.06 1.78
CA ARG A 177 13.32 -7.97 2.38
C ARG A 177 14.68 -7.29 2.44
N THR A 178 15.34 -7.41 3.59
CA THR A 178 16.71 -6.90 3.78
C THR A 178 17.74 -7.97 3.37
N ARG A 179 19.03 -7.77 3.68
CA ARG A 179 20.08 -8.75 3.35
C ARG A 179 19.89 -10.11 4.03
N SER A 180 19.11 -10.18 5.11
CA SER A 180 18.68 -11.46 5.69
C SER A 180 17.44 -12.00 4.97
N ARG A 181 17.45 -13.29 4.62
CA ARG A 181 16.34 -13.95 3.92
C ARG A 181 15.02 -13.93 4.70
N SER A 182 15.05 -13.72 6.01
CA SER A 182 13.86 -13.78 6.89
C SER A 182 13.44 -12.43 7.49
N PHE A 183 14.17 -11.34 7.20
CA PHE A 183 13.96 -10.05 7.86
C PHE A 183 13.57 -8.95 6.88
N HIS A 184 12.53 -8.20 7.22
CA HIS A 184 11.98 -7.12 6.42
C HIS A 184 12.22 -5.76 7.05
N ARG A 185 12.16 -4.74 6.22
CA ARG A 185 12.03 -3.36 6.66
C ARG A 185 10.74 -2.80 6.10
N LEU A 186 9.86 -2.37 7.00
CA LEU A 186 8.76 -1.48 6.66
C LEU A 186 9.35 -0.07 6.55
N ARG A 187 8.98 0.67 5.51
CA ARG A 187 9.29 2.08 5.39
C ARG A 187 8.03 2.85 5.06
N VAL A 188 7.70 3.80 5.93
CA VAL A 188 6.72 4.87 5.66
C VAL A 188 7.50 6.10 5.19
N GLY A 189 7.33 6.44 3.92
CA GLY A 189 7.99 7.61 3.32
C GLY A 189 7.32 8.94 3.70
N PRO A 190 7.86 10.06 3.20
CA PRO A 190 7.27 11.38 3.44
C PRO A 190 5.88 11.50 2.79
N GLU A 191 5.06 12.42 3.29
CA GLU A 191 3.77 12.75 2.67
C GLU A 191 3.98 13.16 1.21
N VAL A 192 3.19 12.57 0.32
CA VAL A 192 3.18 12.90 -1.11
C VAL A 192 2.55 14.28 -1.28
N GLU A 193 3.26 15.14 -2.01
CA GLU A 193 2.78 16.46 -2.37
C GLU A 193 1.47 16.37 -3.18
N GLN A 194 0.42 17.00 -2.67
CA GLN A 194 -0.89 17.09 -3.33
C GLN A 194 -1.04 18.45 -3.99
N ALA A 195 -1.34 18.46 -5.29
CA ALA A 195 -1.51 19.70 -6.04
C ALA A 195 -2.81 20.43 -5.66
N ARG A 196 -2.76 21.77 -5.71
CA ARG A 196 -3.87 22.70 -5.46
C ARG A 196 -3.78 23.90 -6.41
N THR A 197 -3.91 23.66 -7.72
CA THR A 197 -3.82 24.67 -8.77
C THR A 197 -5.16 25.38 -9.05
N GLY A 198 -6.24 24.96 -8.38
CA GLY A 198 -7.60 25.47 -8.61
C GLY A 198 -8.36 24.73 -9.72
N ASP A 199 -7.73 23.77 -10.41
CA ASP A 199 -8.33 22.88 -11.39
C ASP A 199 -8.30 21.45 -10.83
N GLU A 200 -9.47 20.87 -10.57
CA GLU A 200 -9.59 19.56 -9.96
C GLU A 200 -8.93 18.45 -10.76
N GLU A 201 -9.15 18.40 -12.07
CA GLU A 201 -8.65 17.30 -12.89
C GLU A 201 -7.12 17.44 -13.08
N ARG A 202 -6.63 18.67 -13.20
CA ARG A 202 -5.18 18.94 -13.20
C ARG A 202 -4.53 18.56 -11.88
N ASP A 203 -5.17 18.86 -10.76
CA ASP A 203 -4.67 18.50 -9.42
C ASP A 203 -4.60 16.99 -9.25
N VAL A 204 -5.63 16.27 -9.70
CA VAL A 204 -5.69 14.81 -9.67
C VAL A 204 -4.58 14.20 -10.52
N LEU A 205 -4.35 14.71 -11.73
CA LEU A 205 -3.26 14.26 -12.61
C LEU A 205 -1.89 14.44 -11.95
N ILE A 206 -1.59 15.63 -11.44
CA ILE A 206 -0.29 15.93 -10.80
C ILE A 206 -0.10 15.07 -9.55
N THR A 207 -1.12 14.95 -8.71
CA THR A 207 -1.05 14.16 -7.48
C THR A 207 -0.88 12.67 -7.78
N THR A 208 -1.57 12.15 -8.81
CA THR A 208 -1.41 10.75 -9.24
C THR A 208 0.00 10.48 -9.76
N ARG A 209 0.57 11.40 -10.54
CA ARG A 209 1.99 11.35 -10.94
C ARG A 209 2.92 11.35 -9.71
N ASN A 210 2.64 12.18 -8.72
CA ASN A 210 3.47 12.25 -7.50
C ASN A 210 3.39 10.96 -6.69
N CYS A 211 2.23 10.27 -6.69
CA CYS A 211 2.08 8.94 -6.11
C CYS A 211 2.96 7.92 -6.84
N ASN A 212 2.97 7.91 -8.17
CA ASN A 212 3.86 7.04 -8.95
C ASN A 212 5.33 7.29 -8.62
N ARG A 213 5.75 8.56 -8.61
CA ARG A 213 7.12 8.95 -8.24
C ARG A 213 7.51 8.49 -6.84
N ALA A 214 6.55 8.40 -5.91
CA ALA A 214 6.81 7.94 -4.55
C ALA A 214 7.00 6.42 -4.45
N LEU A 215 6.57 5.65 -5.46
CA LEU A 215 6.77 4.21 -5.56
C LEU A 215 8.01 3.80 -6.39
N GLU A 216 8.57 4.73 -7.18
CA GLU A 216 9.81 4.54 -7.96
C GLU A 216 11.05 4.45 -7.06
#